data_AF-A0A2H5VYZ0-F1
#
_entry.id   AF-A0A2H5VYZ0-F1
#
_cell.length_a   1.000
_cell.length_b   1.000
_cell.length_c   1.000
_cell.angle_alpha   90.00
_cell.angle_beta   90.00
_cell.angle_gamma   90.00
#
_symmetry.space_group_name_H-M   'P 1'
#
loop_
_entity.id
_entity.type
_entity.pdbx_description
1 polymer ?
#
loop_
_entity_poly.entity_id
_entity_poly.type
_entity_poly.pdbx_seq_one_letter_code
_entity_poly.pdbx_strand_id
1 'polypeptide(L)'
;MSGEELAREIRHEHEMLAALMQRLHEDLTALRSSWASARDDLRAVLDHLRRHFALEEEGEFMEDVVQRWPHAASHVEALRAEHEQLLREAKRLMETGDRAIEGRLMSAWADECLRLLSAIREHDRKENHLIQEVFCLDVGGGD
;
A
#
# COMPACT_ATOMS: atom_id res chain seq x y z
N MET A 1 8.75 21.45 1.48
CA MET A 1 7.34 21.06 1.26
C MET A 1 6.63 21.27 2.59
N SER A 2 5.46 21.90 2.63
CA SER A 2 4.69 22.00 3.88
C SER A 2 4.09 20.64 4.24
N GLY A 3 3.78 20.39 5.51
CA GLY A 3 3.13 19.15 5.93
C GLY A 3 1.78 18.90 5.22
N GLU A 4 1.09 19.96 4.80
CA GLU A 4 -0.15 19.88 4.02
C GLU A 4 0.07 19.48 2.55
N GLU A 5 1.18 19.92 1.95
CA GLU A 5 1.59 19.51 0.60
C GLU A 5 1.97 18.03 0.60
N LEU A 6 2.75 17.59 1.59
CA LEU A 6 3.15 16.19 1.75
C LEU A 6 1.94 15.28 1.99
N ALA A 7 1.02 15.67 2.87
CA ALA A 7 -0.22 14.92 3.10
C ALA A 7 -1.11 14.86 1.84
N ARG A 8 -1.04 15.86 0.95
CA ARG A 8 -1.75 15.83 -0.34
C ARG A 8 -1.09 14.85 -1.32
N GLU A 9 0.23 14.82 -1.37
CA GLU A 9 0.96 13.85 -2.20
C GLU A 9 0.70 12.42 -1.75
N ILE A 10 0.74 12.13 -0.45
CA ILE A 10 0.46 10.78 0.07
C ILE A 10 -0.96 10.32 -0.26
N ARG A 11 -1.96 11.20 -0.10
CA ARG A 11 -3.34 10.89 -0.50
C ARG A 11 -3.45 10.61 -2.00
N HIS A 12 -2.73 11.35 -2.83
CA HIS A 12 -2.72 11.10 -4.27
C HIS A 12 -2.10 9.74 -4.61
N GLU A 13 -1.01 9.37 -3.94
CA GLU A 13 -0.39 8.06 -4.08
C GLU A 13 -1.31 6.92 -3.62
N HIS A 14 -2.06 7.09 -2.52
CA HIS A 14 -3.09 6.15 -2.07
C HIS A 14 -4.22 5.98 -3.10
N GLU A 15 -4.71 7.07 -3.70
CA GLU A 15 -5.74 7.01 -4.75
C GLU A 15 -5.25 6.23 -5.99
N MET A 16 -4.00 6.47 -6.40
CA MET A 16 -3.35 5.77 -7.51
C MET A 16 -3.16 4.28 -7.20
N LEU A 17 -2.69 3.95 -6.00
CA LEU A 17 -2.55 2.57 -5.53
C LEU A 17 -3.91 1.86 -5.52
N ALA A 18 -4.94 2.49 -4.97
CA ALA A 18 -6.29 1.95 -4.93
C ALA A 18 -6.86 1.64 -6.33
N ALA A 19 -6.60 2.51 -7.31
CA ALA A 19 -7.01 2.29 -8.69
C ALA A 19 -6.30 1.07 -9.33
N LEU A 20 -4.98 0.95 -9.13
CA LEU A 20 -4.21 -0.21 -9.62
C LEU A 20 -4.67 -1.52 -8.96
N MET A 21 -4.91 -1.49 -7.66
CA MET A 21 -5.41 -2.64 -6.90
C MET A 21 -6.81 -3.05 -7.34
N GLN A 22 -7.68 -2.08 -7.63
CA GLN A 22 -9.03 -2.35 -8.13
C GLN A 22 -8.98 -3.03 -9.50
N ARG A 23 -8.11 -2.55 -10.39
CA ARG A 23 -7.88 -3.18 -11.70
C ARG A 23 -7.36 -4.61 -11.57
N LEU A 24 -6.36 -4.85 -10.72
CA LEU A 24 -5.86 -6.21 -10.47
C LEU A 24 -6.95 -7.12 -9.87
N HIS A 25 -7.75 -6.60 -8.94
CA HIS A 25 -8.86 -7.35 -8.37
C HIS A 25 -9.89 -7.77 -9.44
N GLU A 26 -10.24 -6.88 -10.36
CA GLU A 26 -11.12 -7.18 -11.49
C GLU A 26 -10.51 -8.22 -12.43
N ASP A 27 -9.22 -8.10 -12.75
CA ASP A 27 -8.47 -9.06 -13.58
C ASP A 27 -8.49 -10.47 -12.98
N LEU A 28 -8.27 -10.57 -11.67
CA LEU A 28 -8.24 -11.85 -10.94
C LEU A 28 -9.62 -12.49 -10.79
N THR A 29 -10.67 -11.68 -10.58
CA THR A 29 -12.03 -12.19 -10.32
C THR A 29 -12.84 -12.46 -11.59
N ALA A 30 -12.63 -11.68 -12.64
CA ALA A 30 -13.46 -11.76 -13.83
C ALA A 30 -13.08 -12.92 -14.77
N LEU A 31 -11.92 -13.56 -14.57
CA LEU A 31 -11.31 -14.50 -15.54
C LEU A 31 -11.21 -13.92 -16.97
N ARG A 32 -11.37 -12.60 -17.12
CA ARG A 32 -11.39 -11.89 -18.41
C ARG A 32 -9.98 -11.63 -18.91
N SER A 33 -9.02 -11.65 -18.01
CA SER A 33 -7.64 -11.22 -18.25
C SER A 33 -6.72 -12.42 -18.32
N SER A 34 -5.73 -12.35 -19.21
CA SER A 34 -4.75 -13.42 -19.33
C SER A 34 -3.88 -13.48 -18.07
N TRP A 35 -3.30 -14.65 -17.79
CA TRP A 35 -2.32 -14.82 -16.72
C TRP A 35 -1.17 -13.79 -16.78
N ALA A 36 -0.74 -13.44 -17.99
CA ALA A 36 0.28 -12.44 -18.21
C ALA A 36 -0.19 -11.04 -17.78
N SER A 37 -1.44 -10.66 -18.09
CA SER A 37 -2.03 -9.38 -17.67
C SER A 37 -2.07 -9.25 -16.15
N ALA A 38 -2.57 -10.27 -15.45
CA ALA A 38 -2.64 -10.26 -14.00
C ALA A 38 -1.26 -10.14 -13.33
N ARG A 39 -0.23 -10.72 -13.94
CA ARG A 39 1.17 -10.60 -13.46
C ARG A 39 1.75 -9.22 -13.72
N ASP A 40 1.49 -8.63 -14.88
CA ASP A 40 1.94 -7.28 -15.17
C ASP A 40 1.24 -6.26 -14.27
N ASP A 41 -0.04 -6.46 -13.96
CA ASP A 41 -0.78 -5.63 -13.01
C ASP A 41 -0.27 -5.81 -11.57
N LEU A 42 0.06 -7.04 -11.12
CA LEU A 42 0.73 -7.25 -9.83
C LEU A 42 2.09 -6.55 -9.76
N ARG A 43 2.87 -6.58 -10.85
CA ARG A 43 4.14 -5.86 -10.91
C ARG A 43 3.95 -4.35 -10.84
N ALA A 44 2.95 -3.80 -11.53
CA ALA A 44 2.62 -2.39 -11.44
C ALA A 44 2.24 -1.99 -10.01
N VAL A 45 1.44 -2.80 -9.32
CA VAL A 45 1.11 -2.60 -7.90
C VAL A 45 2.36 -2.62 -7.03
N LEU A 46 3.26 -3.61 -7.21
CA LEU A 46 4.50 -3.72 -6.43
C LEU A 46 5.43 -2.52 -6.64
N ASP A 47 5.62 -2.09 -7.89
CA ASP A 47 6.48 -0.95 -8.19
C ASP A 47 5.90 0.35 -7.63
N HIS A 48 4.57 0.49 -7.63
CA HIS A 48 3.89 1.63 -7.01
C HIS A 48 4.01 1.60 -5.48
N LEU A 49 3.77 0.45 -4.86
CA LEU A 49 3.86 0.26 -3.41
C LEU A 49 5.26 0.57 -2.87
N ARG A 50 6.31 0.17 -3.60
CA ARG A 50 7.70 0.52 -3.24
C ARG A 50 7.97 2.01 -3.25
N ARG A 51 7.49 2.71 -4.29
CA ARG A 51 7.65 4.17 -4.37
C ARG A 51 6.89 4.87 -3.26
N HIS A 52 5.68 4.40 -2.99
CA HIS A 52 4.83 4.93 -1.94
C HIS A 52 5.49 4.81 -0.55
N PHE A 53 5.94 3.61 -0.16
CA PHE A 53 6.63 3.42 1.13
C PHE A 53 7.94 4.20 1.22
N ALA A 54 8.70 4.29 0.12
CA ALA A 54 9.91 5.12 0.10
C ALA A 54 9.59 6.61 0.31
N LEU A 55 8.48 7.12 -0.25
CA LEU A 55 8.05 8.50 -0.01
C LEU A 55 7.65 8.73 1.45
N GLU A 56 7.05 7.74 2.11
CA GLU A 56 6.63 7.88 3.51
C GLU A 56 7.80 7.78 4.50
N GLU A 57 8.76 6.91 4.21
CA GLU A 57 9.92 6.67 5.06
C GLU A 57 11.07 7.66 4.80
N GLU A 58 11.41 7.90 3.53
CA GLU A 58 12.52 8.78 3.13
C GLU A 58 12.07 10.23 2.89
N GLY A 59 10.80 10.44 2.53
CA GLY A 59 10.23 11.78 2.32
C GLY A 59 9.81 12.48 3.63
N GLU A 60 10.38 12.05 4.75
CA GLU A 60 10.24 12.62 6.09
C GLU A 60 8.83 12.52 6.69
N PHE A 61 7.81 12.02 5.99
CA PHE A 61 6.43 11.97 6.49
C PHE A 61 6.31 11.29 7.86
N MET A 62 6.85 10.07 7.97
CA MET A 62 6.83 9.32 9.23
C MET A 62 7.63 10.02 10.33
N GLU A 63 8.74 10.66 9.98
CA GLU A 63 9.55 11.43 10.93
C GLU A 63 8.78 12.66 11.43
N ASP A 64 8.15 13.39 10.52
CA ASP A 64 7.28 14.54 10.77
C ASP A 64 6.10 14.19 11.69
N VAL A 65 5.49 13.02 11.49
CA VAL A 65 4.44 12.48 12.36
C VAL A 65 4.97 12.28 13.78
N VAL A 66 6.14 11.66 13.95
CA VAL A 66 6.74 11.42 15.27
C VAL A 66 7.20 12.71 15.93
N GLN A 67 7.73 13.67 15.17
CA GLN A 67 8.14 14.98 15.69
C GLN A 67 6.94 15.79 16.22
N ARG A 68 5.82 15.81 15.49
CA ARG A 68 4.60 16.50 15.90
C ARG A 68 3.83 15.75 16.98
N TRP A 69 3.82 14.42 16.92
CA TRP A 69 3.14 13.57 17.88
C TRP A 69 4.02 12.40 18.35
N PRO A 70 4.86 12.61 19.38
CA PRO A 70 5.78 11.57 19.87
C PRO A 70 5.10 10.28 20.34
N HIS A 71 3.83 10.35 20.76
CA HIS A 71 3.04 9.19 21.15
C HIS A 71 2.70 8.25 19.97
N ALA A 72 2.79 8.75 18.72
CA ALA A 72 2.58 7.95 17.52
C ALA A 72 3.79 7.09 17.14
N ALA A 73 4.94 7.23 17.81
CA ALA A 73 6.16 6.49 17.47
C ALA A 73 5.96 4.97 17.38
N SER A 74 5.21 4.37 18.31
CA SER A 74 4.92 2.93 18.26
C SER A 74 4.04 2.53 17.07
N HIS A 75 3.13 3.41 16.63
CA HIS A 75 2.28 3.18 15.46
C HIS A 75 3.10 3.31 14.16
N VAL A 76 3.96 4.32 14.07
CA VAL A 76 4.88 4.50 12.92
C VAL A 76 5.82 3.30 12.76
N GLU A 77 6.41 2.79 13.84
CA GLU A 77 7.24 1.58 13.78
C GLU A 77 6.44 0.33 13.37
N ALA A 78 5.18 0.22 13.78
CA ALA A 78 4.30 -0.85 13.33
C ALA A 78 4.01 -0.76 11.83
N LEU A 79 3.76 0.45 11.30
CA LEU A 79 3.55 0.68 9.87
C LEU A 79 4.79 0.30 9.04
N ARG A 80 5.99 0.69 9.48
CA ARG A 80 7.26 0.28 8.84
C ARG A 80 7.42 -1.24 8.79
N ALA A 81 7.09 -1.93 9.88
CA ALA A 81 7.12 -3.40 9.90
C ALA A 81 6.09 -4.02 8.93
N GLU A 82 4.90 -3.41 8.81
CA GLU A 82 3.89 -3.79 7.83
C GLU A 82 4.38 -3.57 6.39
N HIS A 83 5.07 -2.47 6.09
CA HIS A 83 5.66 -2.20 4.76
C HIS A 83 6.58 -3.33 4.32
N GLU A 84 7.53 -3.69 5.17
CA GLU A 84 8.46 -4.76 4.87
C GLU A 84 7.75 -6.09 4.63
N GLN A 85 6.71 -6.38 5.43
CA GLN A 85 5.94 -7.60 5.29
C GLN A 85 5.18 -7.64 3.96
N LEU A 86 4.47 -6.56 3.61
CA LEU A 86 3.71 -6.45 2.36
C LEU A 86 4.63 -6.57 1.14
N LEU A 87 5.80 -5.92 1.16
CA LEU A 87 6.79 -6.04 0.09
C LEU A 87 7.35 -7.47 -0.05
N ARG A 88 7.63 -8.15 1.08
CA ARG A 88 8.07 -9.55 1.07
C ARG A 88 7.00 -10.47 0.48
N GLU A 89 5.74 -10.29 0.87
CA GLU A 89 4.62 -11.08 0.37
C GLU A 89 4.39 -10.85 -1.13
N ALA A 90 4.40 -9.60 -1.58
CA ALA A 90 4.27 -9.25 -3.00
C ALA A 90 5.41 -9.82 -3.84
N LYS A 91 6.65 -9.77 -3.35
CA LYS A 91 7.80 -10.39 -4.03
C LYS A 91 7.65 -11.92 -4.13
N ARG A 92 7.22 -12.58 -3.04
CA ARG A 92 6.93 -14.02 -3.06
C ARG A 92 5.89 -14.35 -4.11
N LEU A 93 4.83 -13.55 -4.20
CA LEU A 93 3.76 -13.76 -5.18
C LEU A 93 4.24 -13.61 -6.62
N MET A 94 5.09 -12.62 -6.91
CA MET A 94 5.73 -12.51 -8.22
C MET A 94 6.53 -13.77 -8.57
N GLU A 95 7.38 -14.25 -7.66
CA GLU A 95 8.21 -15.45 -7.90
C GLU A 95 7.38 -16.74 -8.07
N THR A 96 6.28 -16.87 -7.33
CA THR A 96 5.36 -18.01 -7.50
C THR A 96 4.54 -17.90 -8.79
N GLY A 97 4.19 -16.68 -9.20
CA GLY A 97 3.49 -16.40 -10.44
C GLY A 97 4.34 -16.74 -11.68
N ASP A 98 5.66 -16.54 -11.58
CA ASP A 98 6.61 -16.94 -12.63
C ASP A 98 6.65 -18.47 -12.82
N ARG A 99 6.35 -19.24 -11.76
CA ARG A 99 6.46 -20.71 -11.73
C ARG A 99 5.13 -21.43 -11.94
N ALA A 100 3.99 -20.75 -11.86
CA ALA A 100 2.69 -21.39 -12.04
C ALA A 100 2.40 -21.64 -13.53
N ILE A 101 2.38 -22.91 -13.93
CA ILE A 101 2.15 -23.35 -15.33
C ILE A 101 0.78 -24.07 -15.47
N GLU A 102 0.06 -24.32 -14.38
CA GLU A 102 -1.15 -25.16 -14.38
C GLU A 102 -2.34 -24.51 -13.65
N GLY A 103 -3.56 -24.75 -14.14
CA GLY A 103 -4.78 -24.05 -13.70
C GLY A 103 -5.08 -24.08 -12.19
N ARG A 104 -4.71 -25.15 -11.47
CA ARG A 104 -4.88 -25.20 -9.99
C ARG A 104 -3.89 -24.28 -9.26
N LEU A 105 -2.67 -24.15 -9.76
CA LEU A 105 -1.67 -23.21 -9.23
C LEU A 105 -2.07 -21.77 -9.51
N MET A 106 -2.71 -21.51 -10.65
CA MET A 106 -3.23 -20.18 -11.00
C MET A 106 -4.34 -19.71 -10.05
N SER A 107 -5.28 -20.60 -9.70
CA SER A 107 -6.36 -20.26 -8.75
C SER A 107 -5.81 -19.96 -7.34
N ALA A 108 -4.88 -20.79 -6.85
CA ALA A 108 -4.28 -20.58 -5.53
C ALA A 108 -3.47 -19.27 -5.49
N TRP A 109 -2.74 -18.96 -6.56
CA TRP A 109 -2.03 -17.69 -6.70
C TRP A 109 -2.99 -16.49 -6.72
N ALA A 110 -4.10 -16.59 -7.46
CA ALA A 110 -5.10 -15.53 -7.51
C ALA A 110 -5.69 -15.25 -6.12
N ASP A 111 -6.02 -16.30 -5.35
CA ASP A 111 -6.49 -16.16 -3.97
C ASP A 111 -5.44 -15.50 -3.06
N GLU A 112 -4.16 -15.82 -3.24
CA GLU A 112 -3.08 -15.16 -2.50
C GLU A 112 -2.91 -13.68 -2.88
N CYS A 113 -3.04 -13.34 -4.16
CA CYS A 113 -3.05 -11.95 -4.62
C CYS A 113 -4.23 -11.17 -4.02
N LEU A 114 -5.43 -11.76 -3.98
CA LEU A 114 -6.60 -11.12 -3.35
C LEU A 114 -6.40 -10.89 -1.84
N ARG A 115 -5.72 -11.82 -1.15
CA ARG A 115 -5.34 -11.64 0.26
C ARG A 115 -4.34 -10.49 0.44
N LEU A 116 -3.31 -10.42 -0.40
CA LEU A 116 -2.37 -9.30 -0.39
C LEU A 116 -3.07 -7.97 -0.63
N LEU A 117 -3.96 -7.90 -1.63
CA LEU A 117 -4.73 -6.69 -1.90
C LEU A 117 -5.60 -6.26 -0.72
N SER A 118 -6.14 -7.21 0.03
CA SER A 118 -6.91 -6.92 1.24
C SER A 118 -6.02 -6.39 2.36
N ALA A 119 -4.80 -6.93 2.51
CA ALA A 119 -3.83 -6.49 3.50
C ALA A 119 -3.34 -5.05 3.22
N ILE A 120 -3.03 -4.73 1.96
CA ILE A 120 -2.65 -3.37 1.54
C ILE A 120 -3.78 -2.38 1.84
N ARG A 121 -5.04 -2.71 1.50
CA ARG A 121 -6.19 -1.84 1.81
C ARG A 121 -6.36 -1.57 3.30
N GLU A 122 -6.07 -2.56 4.14
CA GLU A 122 -6.17 -2.39 5.59
C GLU A 122 -5.02 -1.54 6.13
N HIS A 123 -3.84 -1.68 5.56
CA HIS A 123 -2.70 -0.84 5.84
C HIS A 123 -2.98 0.64 5.49
N ASP A 124 -3.43 0.95 4.27
CA ASP A 124 -3.75 2.32 3.84
C ASP A 124 -4.80 2.99 4.75
N ARG A 125 -5.73 2.21 5.33
CA ARG A 125 -6.72 2.74 6.29
C ARG A 125 -6.09 3.18 7.59
N LYS A 126 -5.14 2.40 8.13
CA LYS A 126 -4.42 2.75 9.35
C LYS A 126 -3.59 4.01 9.14
N GLU A 127 -2.94 4.13 7.99
CA GLU A 127 -2.17 5.31 7.63
C GLU A 127 -3.05 6.55 7.47
N ASN A 128 -4.17 6.43 6.74
CA ASN A 128 -5.11 7.53 6.60
C ASN A 128 -5.68 7.98 7.94
N HIS A 129 -5.93 7.05 8.86
CA HIS A 129 -6.35 7.39 10.22
C HIS A 129 -5.27 8.20 10.94
N LEU A 130 -4.01 7.75 10.89
CA LEU A 130 -2.87 8.46 11.48
C LEU A 130 -2.68 9.87 10.87
N ILE A 131 -2.79 10.00 9.54
CA ILE A 131 -2.72 11.30 8.85
C ILE A 131 -3.82 12.23 9.36
N GLN A 132 -5.05 11.74 9.48
CA GLN A 132 -6.17 12.55 9.99
C GLN A 132 -5.96 12.98 11.44
N GLU A 133 -5.49 12.08 12.30
CA GLU A 133 -5.24 12.42 13.70
C GLU A 133 -4.10 13.45 13.84
N VAL A 134 -3.02 13.32 13.07
CA VAL A 134 -1.85 14.21 13.18
C VAL A 134 -2.11 15.58 12.52
N PHE A 135 -2.71 15.61 11.34
CA PHE A 135 -2.77 16.81 10.50
C PHE A 135 -4.15 17.50 10.48
N CYS A 136 -5.23 16.82 10.87
CA CYS A 136 -6.57 17.45 10.93
C CYS A 136 -7.01 17.84 12.35
N LEU A 137 -6.53 17.18 13.41
CA LEU A 137 -6.87 17.58 14.79
C LEU A 137 -6.08 18.80 15.28
N ASP A 138 -4.98 19.17 14.63
CA ASP A 138 -4.20 20.38 14.97
C ASP A 138 -4.85 21.70 14.49
N VAL A 139 -5.99 21.63 13.77
CA VAL A 139 -6.78 22.80 13.30
C VAL A 139 -7.80 23.27 14.37
N GLY A 140 -7.63 22.88 15.64
CA GLY A 140 -8.55 23.18 16.74
C GLY A 140 -8.09 24.25 17.74
N GLY A 141 -6.95 24.90 17.51
CA GLY A 141 -6.37 25.91 18.41
C GLY A 141 -6.51 27.34 17.89
N GLY A 142 -7.70 27.75 17.47
CA GLY A 142 -8.01 29.16 17.20
C GLY A 142 -8.52 29.83 18.47
N ASP A 143 -7.75 30.77 19.01
CA ASP A 143 -8.14 31.74 20.05
C ASP A 143 -9.18 32.75 19.51
#